data_AF-A0A940QF67-F1
#
_entry.id   AF-A0A940QF67-F1
#
_cell.length_a   1.000
_cell.length_b   1.000
_cell.length_c   1.000
_cell.angle_alpha   90.00
_cell.angle_beta   90.00
_cell.angle_gamma   90.00
#
_symmetry.space_group_name_H-M   'P 1'
#
loop_
_entity.id
_entity.type
_entity.pdbx_description
1 polymer ?
#
loop_
_entity_poly.entity_id
_entity_poly.type
_entity_poly.pdbx_seq_one_letter_code
_entity_poly.pdbx_strand_id
1 'polypeptide(L)'
;AKMEVETRPISAYVARKCGYRFDNRKAVYGEEGSYCWDAVAAAYLLYPELFEDHWTACDISEEHLQDGSLMPCEQGTTLLNLPQAKDAAAFRQNLYESWLALDFAVKE
;
A
#
# COMPACT_ATOMS: atom_id res chain seq x y z
N ALA A 1 -5.48 -13.25 -17.20
CA ALA A 1 -6.62 -14.01 -16.66
C ALA A 1 -7.77 -13.03 -16.45
N LYS A 2 -8.98 -13.34 -16.94
CA LYS A 2 -10.16 -12.52 -16.60
C LYS A 2 -10.40 -12.72 -15.10
N MET A 3 -10.31 -11.65 -14.33
CA MET A 3 -10.65 -11.64 -12.92
C MET A 3 -12.13 -12.06 -12.83
N GLU A 4 -12.41 -13.26 -12.34
CA GLU A 4 -13.77 -13.64 -11.98
C GLU A 4 -14.24 -12.57 -10.98
N VAL A 5 -15.30 -11.83 -11.35
CA VAL A 5 -15.85 -10.81 -10.46
C VAL A 5 -16.47 -11.56 -9.30
N GLU A 6 -15.70 -11.69 -8.23
CA GLU A 6 -16.14 -12.25 -6.97
C GLU A 6 -17.37 -11.48 -6.52
N THR A 7 -18.50 -12.18 -6.38
CA THR A 7 -19.84 -11.60 -6.22
C THR A 7 -20.11 -10.99 -4.84
N ARG A 8 -19.07 -10.86 -4.00
CA ARG A 8 -19.20 -10.31 -2.65
C ARG A 8 -19.40 -8.79 -2.73
N PRO A 9 -20.33 -8.21 -1.94
CA PRO A 9 -20.60 -6.78 -1.98
C PRO A 9 -19.38 -5.90 -1.72
N ILE A 10 -18.45 -6.35 -0.85
CA ILE A 10 -17.20 -5.63 -0.58
C ILE A 10 -16.28 -5.60 -1.81
N SER A 11 -16.15 -6.69 -2.56
CA SER A 11 -15.32 -6.76 -3.76
C SER A 11 -15.83 -5.79 -4.82
N ALA A 12 -17.15 -5.76 -5.04
CA ALA A 12 -17.78 -4.79 -5.93
C ALA A 12 -17.61 -3.34 -5.45
N TYR A 13 -17.72 -3.10 -4.13
CA TYR A 13 -17.51 -1.78 -3.55
C TYR A 13 -16.08 -1.27 -3.78
N VAL A 14 -15.07 -2.09 -3.48
CA VAL A 14 -13.65 -1.74 -3.68
C VAL A 14 -13.36 -1.53 -5.16
N ALA A 15 -13.84 -2.41 -6.04
CA ALA A 15 -13.68 -2.25 -7.48
C ALA A 15 -14.31 -0.94 -7.99
N ARG A 16 -15.52 -0.60 -7.54
CA ARG A 16 -16.19 0.65 -7.91
C ARG A 16 -15.44 1.89 -7.40
N LYS A 17 -14.92 1.84 -6.17
CA LYS A 17 -14.25 2.99 -5.54
C LYS A 17 -12.81 3.18 -5.99
N CYS A 18 -12.11 2.11 -6.34
CA CYS A 18 -10.67 2.13 -6.61
C CYS A 18 -10.31 1.76 -8.05
N GLY A 19 -11.22 1.17 -8.83
CA GLY A 19 -10.95 0.65 -10.18
C GLY A 19 -10.34 1.69 -11.11
N TYR A 20 -10.85 2.93 -11.09
CA TYR A 20 -10.31 4.04 -11.89
C TYR A 20 -8.82 4.31 -11.64
N ARG A 21 -8.29 3.97 -10.45
CA ARG A 21 -6.87 4.15 -10.13
C ARG A 21 -5.99 3.17 -10.92
N PHE A 22 -6.48 1.97 -11.23
CA PHE A 22 -5.79 1.03 -12.09
C PHE A 22 -5.76 1.54 -13.53
N ASP A 23 -6.91 2.01 -14.04
CA ASP A 23 -7.01 2.57 -15.39
C ASP A 23 -6.09 3.77 -15.58
N ASN A 24 -6.10 4.71 -14.63
CA ASN A 24 -5.24 5.90 -14.68
C ASN A 24 -3.76 5.52 -14.65
N ARG A 25 -3.35 4.58 -13.79
CA ARG A 25 -1.95 4.23 -13.65
C ARG A 25 -1.42 3.48 -14.87
N LYS A 26 -2.25 2.62 -15.46
CA LYS A 26 -1.96 1.99 -16.76
C LYS A 26 -1.82 3.02 -17.87
N ALA A 27 -2.72 4.01 -17.92
CA ALA A 27 -2.67 5.06 -18.94
C ALA A 27 -1.43 5.97 -18.82
N VAL A 28 -1.01 6.30 -17.59
CA VAL A 28 0.10 7.23 -17.34
C VAL A 28 1.46 6.54 -17.31
N TYR A 29 1.54 5.34 -16.70
CA TYR A 29 2.81 4.66 -16.40
C TYR A 29 2.96 3.28 -17.05
N GLY A 30 1.92 2.77 -17.72
CA GLY A 30 1.94 1.44 -18.35
C GLY A 30 1.89 0.26 -17.36
N GLU A 31 1.60 0.52 -16.08
CA GLU A 31 1.56 -0.51 -15.04
C GLU A 31 0.14 -1.09 -14.86
N GLU A 32 0.04 -2.42 -14.75
CA GLU A 32 -1.24 -3.14 -14.59
C GLU A 32 -1.79 -3.15 -13.14
N GLY A 33 -1.05 -2.56 -12.19
CA GLY A 33 -1.40 -2.58 -10.76
C GLY A 33 -1.62 -1.19 -10.19
N SER A 34 -2.22 -1.11 -9.01
CA SER A 34 -2.33 0.12 -8.22
C SER A 34 -1.81 -0.12 -6.80
N TYR A 35 -1.45 0.94 -6.09
CA TYR A 35 -1.09 0.89 -4.68
C TYR A 35 -1.98 1.83 -3.87
N CYS A 36 -2.16 1.50 -2.59
CA CYS A 36 -2.81 2.36 -1.61
C CYS A 36 -1.91 2.41 -0.39
N TRP A 37 -1.09 3.46 -0.27
CA TRP A 37 -0.12 3.59 0.82
C TRP A 37 -0.78 3.58 2.20
N ASP A 38 -1.98 4.15 2.34
CA ASP A 38 -2.75 4.11 3.58
C ASP A 38 -3.13 2.67 3.96
N ALA A 39 -3.49 1.83 2.98
CA ALA A 39 -3.79 0.42 3.22
C ALA A 39 -2.53 -0.37 3.60
N VAL A 40 -1.39 -0.07 2.99
CA VAL A 40 -0.09 -0.66 3.34
C VAL A 40 0.30 -0.28 4.77
N ALA A 41 0.16 1.00 5.14
CA ALA A 41 0.46 1.48 6.49
C ALA A 41 -0.45 0.84 7.55
N ALA A 42 -1.75 0.71 7.27
CA ALA A 42 -2.67 0.00 8.16
C ALA A 42 -2.30 -1.48 8.30
N ALA A 43 -1.92 -2.14 7.20
CA ALA A 43 -1.50 -3.54 7.24
C ALA A 43 -0.19 -3.73 8.03
N TYR A 44 0.76 -2.79 7.95
CA TYR A 44 1.98 -2.82 8.77
C TYR A 44 1.68 -2.75 10.27
N LEU A 45 0.72 -1.93 10.67
CA LEU A 45 0.30 -1.81 12.08
C LEU A 45 -0.44 -3.06 12.58
N LEU A 46 -1.25 -3.69 11.73
CA LEU A 46 -2.09 -4.84 12.10
C LEU A 46 -1.37 -6.19 11.99
N TYR A 47 -0.45 -6.31 11.02
CA TYR A 47 0.23 -7.55 10.65
C TYR A 47 1.75 -7.30 10.48
N PRO A 48 2.46 -6.80 11.51
CA PRO A 48 3.88 -6.47 11.40
C PRO A 48 4.74 -7.68 11.03
N GLU A 49 4.29 -8.91 11.29
CA GLU A 49 4.97 -10.15 10.90
C GLU A 49 5.14 -10.32 9.38
N LEU A 50 4.30 -9.66 8.57
CA LEU A 50 4.41 -9.66 7.11
C LEU A 50 5.52 -8.74 6.58
N PHE A 51 6.11 -7.93 7.45
CA PHE A 51 7.11 -6.93 7.10
C PHE A 51 8.45 -7.22 7.74
N GLU A 52 9.50 -6.77 7.08
CA GLU A 52 10.85 -6.67 7.62
C GLU A 52 11.21 -5.21 7.82
N ASP A 53 11.82 -4.92 8.97
CA ASP A 53 12.32 -3.59 9.28
C ASP A 53 13.53 -3.29 8.38
N HIS A 54 13.58 -2.04 7.91
CA HIS A 54 14.71 -1.53 7.15
C HIS A 54 15.10 -0.16 7.67
N TRP A 55 15.92 -0.18 8.72
CA TRP A 55 16.43 1.03 9.37
C TRP A 55 17.37 1.78 8.43
N THR A 56 16.98 3.00 8.09
CA THR A 56 17.65 3.85 7.11
C THR A 56 18.03 5.15 7.78
N ALA A 57 19.31 5.49 7.73
CA ALA A 57 19.77 6.81 8.14
C ALA A 57 19.32 7.82 7.08
N CYS A 58 18.68 8.89 7.52
CA CYS A 58 18.16 9.94 6.66
C CYS A 58 18.71 11.30 7.12
N ASP A 59 18.97 12.16 6.14
CA ASP A 59 19.13 13.58 6.40
C ASP A 59 17.75 14.25 6.34
N ILE A 60 17.33 14.85 7.45
CA ILE A 60 16.07 15.57 7.58
C ILE A 60 16.42 16.98 8.00
N SER A 61 16.32 17.90 7.04
CA SER A 61 16.62 19.32 7.22
C SER A 61 15.44 20.17 6.80
N GLU A 62 15.37 21.41 7.29
CA GLU A 62 14.34 22.37 6.85
C GLU A 62 14.37 22.58 5.34
N GLU A 63 15.53 22.46 4.69
CA GLU A 63 15.67 22.57 3.24
C GLU A 63 14.94 21.42 2.51
N HIS A 64 15.17 20.17 2.92
CA HIS A 64 14.50 19.00 2.32
C HIS A 64 13.00 18.96 2.62
N LEU A 65 12.56 19.55 3.73
CA LEU A 65 11.13 19.68 4.02
C LEU A 65 10.39 20.65 3.08
N GLN A 66 11.10 21.56 2.40
CA GLN A 66 10.47 22.51 1.47
C GLN A 66 9.99 21.85 0.17
N ASP A 67 10.66 20.80 -0.29
CA ASP A 67 10.27 20.03 -1.48
C ASP A 67 9.65 18.66 -1.14
N GLY A 68 9.64 18.29 0.14
CA GLY A 68 9.08 17.03 0.63
C GLY A 68 9.99 15.82 0.37
N SER A 69 11.29 16.04 0.13
CA SER A 69 12.25 14.98 -0.04
C SER A 69 12.58 14.27 1.28
N LEU A 70 12.73 12.95 1.19
CA LEU A 70 13.31 12.13 2.24
C LEU A 70 14.57 11.48 1.66
N MET A 71 15.73 11.91 2.15
CA MET A 71 17.02 11.55 1.57
C MET A 71 17.75 10.53 2.45
N PRO A 72 17.86 9.26 2.01
CA PRO A 72 18.80 8.32 2.61
C PRO A 72 20.21 8.90 2.56
N CYS A 73 20.87 8.95 3.71
CA CYS A 73 22.20 9.52 3.86
C CYS A 73 22.96 8.70 4.89
N GLU A 74 24.14 8.17 4.54
CA GLU A 74 24.95 7.37 5.45
C GLU A 74 25.36 8.14 6.71
N GLN A 75 25.52 9.46 6.60
CA GLN A 75 25.84 10.37 7.69
C GLN A 75 24.59 11.04 8.28
N GLY A 76 23.40 10.59 7.90
CA GLY A 76 22.13 11.09 8.42
C GLY A 76 22.04 10.91 9.94
N THR A 77 21.53 11.92 10.62
CA THR A 77 21.41 11.92 12.09
C THR A 77 20.09 11.35 12.58
N THR A 78 19.11 11.18 11.67
CA THR A 78 17.81 10.60 11.98
C THR A 78 17.72 9.20 11.42
N LEU A 79 17.37 8.23 12.28
CA LEU A 79 17.15 6.85 11.87
C LEU A 79 15.65 6.60 11.72
N LEU A 80 15.22 6.23 10.51
CA LEU A 80 13.84 5.89 10.20
C LEU A 80 13.71 4.41 9.88
N ASN A 81 12.64 3.77 10.35
CA ASN A 81 12.27 2.45 9.83
C ASN A 81 11.46 2.62 8.55
N LEU A 82 11.96 2.07 7.45
CA LEU A 82 11.29 2.06 6.15
C LEU A 82 10.87 0.62 5.79
N PRO A 83 9.86 0.05 6.48
CA PRO A 83 9.58 -1.38 6.42
C PRO A 83 9.19 -1.83 5.02
N GLN A 84 9.59 -3.06 4.68
CA GLN A 84 9.29 -3.69 3.39
C GLN A 84 8.46 -4.95 3.60
N ALA A 85 7.53 -5.22 2.70
CA ALA A 85 6.80 -6.49 2.72
C ALA A 85 7.78 -7.62 2.36
N LYS A 86 7.90 -8.63 3.22
CA LYS A 86 8.78 -9.79 3.02
C LYS A 86 8.43 -10.56 1.74
N ASP A 87 7.13 -10.70 1.49
CA ASP A 87 6.58 -11.35 0.31
C ASP A 87 5.37 -10.56 -0.19
N ALA A 88 5.49 -10.01 -1.39
CA ALA A 88 4.45 -9.18 -1.98
C ALA A 88 3.17 -9.97 -2.31
N ALA A 89 3.25 -11.27 -2.62
CA ALA A 89 2.09 -12.10 -2.89
C ALA A 89 1.33 -12.44 -1.61
N ALA A 90 2.04 -12.85 -0.56
CA ALA A 90 1.46 -13.12 0.75
C ALA A 90 0.83 -11.85 1.36
N PHE A 91 1.50 -10.70 1.24
CA PHE A 91 0.94 -9.40 1.64
C PHE A 91 -0.37 -9.10 0.91
N ARG A 92 -0.42 -9.24 -0.42
CA ARG A 92 -1.64 -8.99 -1.21
C ARG A 92 -2.76 -9.96 -0.82
N GLN A 93 -2.44 -11.23 -0.61
CA GLN A 93 -3.41 -12.23 -0.18
C GLN A 93 -4.02 -11.84 1.17
N ASN A 94 -3.19 -11.52 2.18
CA ASN A 94 -3.66 -11.08 3.48
C ASN A 94 -4.55 -9.82 3.40
N LEU A 95 -4.17 -8.86 2.56
CA LEU A 95 -4.97 -7.64 2.35
C LEU A 95 -6.35 -7.99 1.79
N TYR A 96 -6.43 -8.81 0.74
CA TYR A 96 -7.71 -9.21 0.15
C TYR A 96 -8.55 -10.04 1.13
N GLU A 97 -7.96 -11.04 1.79
CA GLU A 97 -8.66 -11.86 2.78
C GLU A 97 -9.21 -11.02 3.93
N SER A 98 -8.45 -10.02 4.42
CA SER A 98 -8.91 -9.09 5.44
C SER A 98 -10.16 -8.32 5.02
N TRP A 99 -10.21 -7.84 3.77
CA TRP A 99 -11.41 -7.18 3.23
C TRP A 99 -12.57 -8.16 3.03
N LEU A 100 -12.29 -9.36 2.53
CA LEU A 100 -13.29 -10.39 2.23
C LEU A 100 -13.91 -11.00 3.50
N ALA A 101 -13.22 -10.91 4.64
CA ALA A 101 -13.70 -11.37 5.94
C ALA A 101 -14.71 -10.40 6.59
N LEU A 102 -14.86 -9.18 6.07
CA LEU A 102 -15.82 -8.21 6.60
C LEU A 102 -17.25 -8.58 6.21
N ASP A 103 -18.16 -8.54 7.18
CA ASP A 103 -19.60 -8.55 6.92
C ASP A 103 -20.03 -7.18 6.40
N PHE A 104 -19.85 -6.98 5.09
CA PHE A 104 -20.10 -5.71 4.43
C PHE A 104 -21.47 -5.71 3.76
N ALA A 105 -22.44 -5.05 4.40
CA ALA A 105 -23.70 -4.69 3.76
C ALA A 105 -23.55 -3.36 3.03
N VAL A 106 -23.83 -3.34 1.73
CA VAL A 106 -23.89 -2.08 0.95
C VAL A 106 -25.09 -1.29 1.45
N LYS A 107 -24.85 -0.16 2.10
CA LYS A 107 -25.88 0.87 2.29
C LYS A 107 -25.81 1.81 1.08
N GLU A 108 -26.92 1.89 0.35
CA GLU A 108 -27.09 2.78 -0.81
C GLU A 108 -27.03 4.25 -0.43
#